data_AF-A0A944N927-F1
#
_entry.id   AF-A0A944N927-F1
#
_cell.length_a   1.000
_cell.length_b   1.000
_cell.length_c   1.000
_cell.angle_alpha   90.00
_cell.angle_beta   90.00
_cell.angle_gamma   90.00
#
_symmetry.space_group_name_H-M   'P 1'
#
loop_
_entity.id
_entity.type
_entity.pdbx_description
1 polymer ?
#
loop_
_entity_poly.entity_id
_entity_poly.type
_entity_poly.pdbx_seq_one_letter_code
_entity_poly.pdbx_strand_id
1 'polypeptide(L)'
;MQEKIIYSIQKHLNYMDSVLILSMKIFEAAEQENESRLTLESNNRERLINIIDQIQSKTEIMIKALPSSSLGQEFIDVLILWSQEVANWVEDVDQIDQKILDKLYTLKESTTKEIATIFKSRQQFKGYNLNSVRK
;
A
#
# COMPACT_ATOMS: atom_id res chain seq x y z
N MET A 1 27.56 15.43 -12.75
CA MET A 1 26.51 15.83 -11.78
C MET A 1 25.16 15.28 -12.21
N GLN A 2 24.78 15.45 -13.49
CA GLN A 2 23.58 14.83 -14.08
C GLN A 2 23.55 13.30 -13.93
N GLU A 3 24.67 12.59 -14.13
CA GLU A 3 24.74 11.13 -13.89
C GLU A 3 24.32 10.72 -12.47
N LYS A 4 24.67 11.51 -11.45
CA LYS A 4 24.26 11.22 -10.06
C LYS A 4 22.76 11.41 -9.87
N ILE A 5 22.16 12.39 -10.57
CA ILE A 5 20.72 12.61 -10.56
C ILE A 5 20.02 11.46 -11.28
N ILE A 6 20.49 11.04 -12.45
CA ILE A 6 19.95 9.91 -13.20
C ILE A 6 20.00 8.64 -12.35
N TYR A 7 21.11 8.37 -11.68
CA TYR A 7 21.22 7.25 -10.75
C TYR A 7 20.21 7.35 -9.59
N SER A 8 20.01 8.56 -9.05
CA SER A 8 19.02 8.80 -7.99
C SER A 8 17.58 8.56 -8.47
N ILE A 9 17.26 9.00 -9.70
CA ILE A 9 15.97 8.76 -10.37
C ILE A 9 15.73 7.27 -10.59
N GLN A 10 16.72 6.54 -11.12
CA GLN A 10 16.62 5.10 -11.32
C GLN A 10 16.39 4.37 -9.98
N LYS A 11 17.12 4.76 -8.93
CA LYS A 11 16.93 4.22 -7.59
C LYS A 11 15.54 4.52 -7.03
N HIS A 12 15.03 5.73 -7.27
CA HIS A 12 13.67 6.12 -6.90
C HIS A 12 12.63 5.21 -7.56
N LEU A 13 12.67 5.08 -8.89
CA LEU A 13 11.77 4.24 -9.67
C LEU A 13 11.80 2.77 -9.24
N ASN A 14 12.99 2.20 -9.02
CA ASN A 14 13.13 0.81 -8.55
C ASN A 14 12.44 0.56 -7.19
N TYR A 15 12.46 1.56 -6.30
CA TYR A 15 11.73 1.45 -5.02
C TYR A 15 10.23 1.64 -5.19
N MET A 16 9.79 2.47 -6.14
CA MET A 16 8.37 2.58 -6.49
C MET A 16 7.83 1.23 -6.99
N ASP A 17 8.56 0.51 -7.84
CA ASP A 17 8.18 -0.86 -8.25
C ASP A 17 8.07 -1.80 -7.04
N SER A 18 8.98 -1.65 -6.09
CA SER A 18 8.96 -2.43 -4.84
C SER A 18 7.73 -2.12 -3.97
N VAL A 19 7.20 -0.89 -4.02
CA VAL A 19 5.93 -0.55 -3.36
C VAL A 19 4.76 -1.27 -4.02
N LEU A 20 4.70 -1.33 -5.36
CA LEU A 20 3.65 -2.09 -6.06
C LEU A 20 3.65 -3.56 -5.64
N ILE A 21 4.84 -4.17 -5.52
CA ILE A 21 4.99 -5.54 -5.02
C ILE A 21 4.42 -5.66 -3.60
N LEU A 22 4.70 -4.71 -2.71
CA LEU A 22 4.15 -4.72 -1.36
C LEU A 22 2.63 -4.51 -1.35
N SER A 23 2.08 -3.63 -2.18
CA SER A 23 0.64 -3.46 -2.35
C SER A 23 -0.03 -4.77 -2.77
N MET A 24 0.53 -5.49 -3.74
CA MET A 24 0.01 -6.80 -4.13
C MET A 24 0.08 -7.82 -2.99
N LYS A 25 1.17 -7.85 -2.22
CA LYS A 25 1.29 -8.74 -1.04
C LYS A 25 0.29 -8.41 0.06
N ILE A 26 -0.02 -7.13 0.27
CA ILE A 26 -1.07 -6.70 1.20
C ILE A 26 -2.43 -7.22 0.71
N PHE A 27 -2.71 -7.08 -0.58
CA PHE A 27 -3.93 -7.61 -1.18
C PHE A 27 -4.03 -9.14 -1.02
N GLU A 28 -2.96 -9.90 -1.32
CA GLU A 28 -2.92 -11.34 -1.08
C GLU A 28 -3.16 -11.71 0.39
N ALA A 29 -2.58 -10.95 1.33
CA ALA A 29 -2.78 -11.18 2.75
C ALA A 29 -4.23 -10.90 3.18
N ALA A 30 -4.88 -9.90 2.59
CA ALA A 30 -6.30 -9.63 2.79
C ALA A 30 -7.18 -10.76 2.23
N GLU A 31 -6.87 -11.27 1.04
CA GLU A 31 -7.56 -12.43 0.45
C GLU A 31 -7.45 -13.69 1.32
N GLN A 32 -6.30 -13.87 1.98
CA GLN A 32 -6.02 -15.00 2.88
C GLN A 32 -6.51 -14.77 4.31
N GLU A 33 -7.11 -13.63 4.61
CA GLU A 33 -7.51 -13.22 5.97
C GLU A 33 -6.35 -13.29 6.98
N ASN A 34 -5.12 -13.10 6.50
CA ASN A 34 -3.90 -13.21 7.30
C ASN A 34 -3.52 -11.84 7.87
N GLU A 35 -4.12 -11.49 9.01
CA GLU A 35 -3.93 -10.20 9.70
C GLU A 35 -2.46 -9.89 10.01
N SER A 36 -1.70 -10.90 10.45
CA SER A 36 -0.28 -10.74 10.79
C SER A 36 0.54 -10.32 9.57
N ARG A 37 0.33 -11.00 8.43
CA ARG A 37 1.01 -10.66 7.17
C ARG A 37 0.52 -9.32 6.62
N LEU A 38 -0.78 -9.03 6.71
CA LEU A 38 -1.34 -7.75 6.28
C LEU A 38 -0.69 -6.57 7.03
N THR A 39 -0.56 -6.69 8.34
CA THR A 39 0.08 -5.68 9.19
C THR A 39 1.56 -5.53 8.87
N LEU A 40 2.28 -6.65 8.73
CA LEU A 40 3.70 -6.65 8.39
C LEU A 40 3.97 -5.94 7.06
N GLU A 41 3.26 -6.32 6.00
CA GLU A 41 3.50 -5.78 4.67
C GLU A 41 3.03 -4.32 4.55
N SER A 42 1.97 -3.92 5.27
CA SER A 42 1.56 -2.51 5.36
C SER A 42 2.64 -1.64 6.00
N ASN A 43 3.23 -2.10 7.11
CA ASN A 43 4.34 -1.41 7.77
C ASN A 43 5.60 -1.34 6.89
N ASN A 44 5.90 -2.42 6.16
CA ASN A 44 7.01 -2.44 5.20
C ASN A 44 6.78 -1.43 4.08
N ARG A 45 5.56 -1.35 3.55
CA ARG A 45 5.17 -0.41 2.50
C ARG A 45 5.31 1.04 2.98
N GLU A 46 4.82 1.36 4.16
CA GLU A 46 4.97 2.69 4.76
C GLU A 46 6.45 3.10 4.91
N ARG A 47 7.29 2.19 5.44
CA ARG A 47 8.74 2.44 5.56
C ARG A 47 9.37 2.71 4.19
N LEU A 48 8.97 1.98 3.17
CA LEU A 48 9.50 2.15 1.83
C LEU A 48 9.06 3.48 1.21
N ILE A 49 7.81 3.88 1.40
CA ILE A 49 7.30 5.20 0.97
C ILE A 49 8.12 6.33 1.61
N ASN A 50 8.44 6.22 2.90
CA ASN A 50 9.28 7.20 3.59
C ASN A 50 10.71 7.26 3.00
N ILE A 51 11.27 6.13 2.54
CA ILE A 51 12.58 6.10 1.86
C ILE A 51 12.49 6.78 0.49
N ILE A 52 11.42 6.51 -0.26
CA ILE A 52 11.14 7.10 -1.57
C ILE A 52 11.06 8.63 -1.44
N ASP A 53 10.30 9.13 -0.48
CA ASP A 53 10.17 10.58 -0.21
C ASP A 53 11.52 11.27 0.05
N GLN A 54 12.39 10.63 0.84
CA GLN A 54 13.75 11.14 1.07
C GLN A 54 14.61 11.15 -0.19
N ILE A 55 14.46 10.16 -1.08
CA ILE A 55 15.19 10.10 -2.35
C ILE A 55 14.64 11.16 -3.31
N GLN A 56 13.33 11.31 -3.41
CA GLN A 56 12.66 12.35 -4.20
C GLN A 56 13.19 13.73 -3.80
N SER A 57 13.09 14.06 -2.51
CA SER A 57 13.53 15.35 -1.97
C SER A 57 15.00 15.64 -2.28
N LYS A 58 15.89 14.65 -2.11
CA LYS A 58 17.32 14.81 -2.45
C LYS A 58 17.54 15.00 -3.95
N THR A 59 16.81 14.26 -4.77
CA THR A 59 16.89 14.34 -6.23
C THR A 59 16.47 15.72 -6.72
N GLU A 60 15.35 16.24 -6.21
CA GLU A 60 14.87 17.58 -6.53
C GLU A 60 15.85 18.68 -6.10
N ILE A 61 16.46 18.56 -4.92
CA ILE A 61 17.50 19.50 -4.47
C ILE A 61 18.69 19.49 -5.44
N MET A 62 19.13 18.31 -5.88
CA MET A 62 20.23 18.18 -6.84
C MET A 62 19.86 18.80 -8.21
N ILE A 63 18.63 18.61 -8.67
CA ILE A 63 18.14 19.21 -9.92
C ILE A 63 18.10 20.73 -9.81
N LYS A 64 17.54 21.28 -8.73
CA LYS A 64 17.44 22.74 -8.50
C LYS A 64 18.80 23.41 -8.40
N ALA A 65 19.84 22.69 -7.99
CA ALA A 65 21.21 23.20 -7.92
C ALA A 65 21.93 23.25 -9.28
N LEU A 66 21.37 22.65 -10.34
CA LEU A 66 21.98 22.71 -11.67
C LEU A 66 21.73 24.08 -12.32
N PRO A 67 22.77 24.72 -12.89
CA PRO A 67 22.58 25.93 -13.69
C PRO A 67 21.80 25.60 -14.95
N SER A 68 20.79 26.41 -15.29
CA SER A 68 19.87 26.17 -16.42
C SER A 68 20.61 26.04 -17.76
N SER A 69 21.75 26.72 -17.91
CA SER A 69 22.63 26.65 -19.09
C SER A 69 23.36 25.32 -19.27
N SER A 70 23.30 24.41 -18.28
CA SER A 70 23.97 23.11 -18.31
C SER A 70 23.04 21.93 -18.66
N LEU A 71 21.73 22.19 -18.85
CA LEU A 71 20.75 21.16 -19.12
C LEU A 71 20.71 20.85 -20.63
N GLY A 72 21.27 19.70 -21.02
CA GLY A 72 21.11 19.17 -22.37
C GLY A 72 19.69 18.61 -22.58
N GLN A 73 19.24 18.57 -23.83
CA GLN A 73 17.90 18.05 -24.18
C GLN A 73 17.68 16.62 -23.67
N GLU A 74 18.66 15.73 -23.82
CA GLU A 74 18.59 14.35 -23.34
C GLU A 74 18.27 14.26 -21.85
N PHE A 75 18.87 15.13 -21.03
CA PHE A 75 18.60 15.16 -19.60
C PHE A 75 17.18 15.69 -19.29
N ILE A 76 16.69 16.66 -20.06
CA ILE A 76 15.31 17.16 -19.95
C ILE A 76 14.33 16.04 -20.27
N ASP A 77 14.58 15.26 -21.32
CA ASP A 77 13.73 14.15 -21.72
C ASP A 77 13.65 13.09 -20.60
N VAL A 78 14.77 12.80 -19.92
CA VAL A 78 14.79 11.93 -18.74
C VAL A 78 13.91 12.45 -17.60
N LEU A 79 13.93 13.76 -17.33
CA LEU A 79 13.09 14.36 -16.28
C LEU A 79 11.59 14.29 -16.63
N ILE A 80 11.25 14.49 -17.90
CA ILE A 80 9.87 14.37 -18.39
C ILE A 80 9.39 12.93 -18.23
N LEU A 81 10.17 11.95 -18.69
CA LEU A 81 9.85 10.53 -18.54
C LEU A 81 9.70 10.16 -17.07
N TRP A 82 10.62 10.58 -16.21
CA TRP A 82 10.53 10.34 -14.77
C TRP A 82 9.22 10.87 -14.17
N SER A 83 8.80 12.09 -14.54
CA SER A 83 7.53 12.65 -14.08
C SER A 83 6.32 11.85 -14.55
N GLN A 84 6.36 11.30 -15.77
CA GLN A 84 5.28 10.46 -16.32
C GLN A 84 5.22 9.11 -15.60
N GLU A 85 6.36 8.46 -15.39
CA GLU A 85 6.44 7.20 -14.65
C GLU A 85 5.91 7.35 -13.22
N VAL A 86 6.25 8.46 -12.55
CA VAL A 86 5.71 8.75 -11.21
C VAL A 86 4.19 8.91 -11.23
N ALA A 87 3.64 9.60 -12.24
CA ALA A 87 2.19 9.77 -12.36
C ALA A 87 1.47 8.43 -12.60
N ASN A 88 1.97 7.62 -13.54
CA ASN A 88 1.43 6.29 -13.84
C ASN A 88 1.46 5.39 -12.60
N TRP A 89 2.57 5.39 -11.87
CA TRP A 89 2.70 4.60 -10.65
C TRP A 89 1.68 4.99 -9.57
N VAL A 90 1.37 6.28 -9.41
CA VAL A 90 0.34 6.72 -8.46
C VAL A 90 -1.00 6.11 -8.81
N GLU A 91 -1.36 6.08 -10.10
CA GLU A 91 -2.60 5.47 -10.58
C GLU A 91 -2.62 3.95 -10.33
N ASP A 92 -1.53 3.25 -10.64
CA ASP A 92 -1.42 1.80 -10.42
C ASP A 92 -1.54 1.43 -8.93
N VAL A 93 -0.91 2.20 -8.06
CA VAL A 93 -0.99 2.01 -6.61
C VAL A 93 -2.40 2.26 -6.10
N ASP A 94 -3.05 3.34 -6.52
CA ASP A 94 -4.42 3.67 -6.10
C ASP A 94 -5.39 2.56 -6.51
N GLN A 95 -5.28 2.03 -7.73
CA GLN A 95 -6.12 0.91 -8.19
C GLN A 95 -5.98 -0.33 -7.30
N ILE A 96 -4.77 -0.65 -6.82
CA ILE A 96 -4.57 -1.77 -5.90
C ILE A 96 -5.12 -1.44 -4.52
N ASP A 97 -4.93 -0.20 -4.05
CA ASP A 97 -5.43 0.24 -2.75
C ASP A 97 -6.95 0.22 -2.67
N GLN A 98 -7.67 0.60 -3.73
CA GLN A 98 -9.12 0.43 -3.80
C GLN A 98 -9.54 -1.03 -3.65
N LYS A 99 -8.85 -1.97 -4.32
CA LYS A 99 -9.12 -3.41 -4.20
C LYS A 99 -8.87 -3.93 -2.78
N ILE A 100 -7.80 -3.47 -2.14
CA ILE A 100 -7.50 -3.81 -0.73
C ILE A 100 -8.61 -3.30 0.17
N LEU A 101 -9.04 -2.06 0.02
CA LEU A 101 -10.11 -1.46 0.83
C LEU A 101 -11.42 -2.22 0.67
N ASP A 102 -11.85 -2.52 -0.56
CA ASP A 102 -13.06 -3.29 -0.84
C ASP A 102 -13.04 -4.65 -0.16
N LYS A 103 -11.89 -5.35 -0.21
CA LYS A 103 -11.73 -6.63 0.47
C LYS A 103 -11.84 -6.48 1.99
N LEU A 104 -11.17 -5.49 2.56
CA LEU A 104 -11.21 -5.24 4.01
C LEU A 104 -12.62 -4.84 4.49
N TYR A 105 -13.37 -4.08 3.69
CA TYR A 105 -14.78 -3.79 3.99
C TYR A 105 -15.63 -5.06 4.00
N THR A 106 -15.45 -5.92 3.00
CA THR A 106 -16.16 -7.20 2.92
C THR A 106 -15.87 -8.08 4.14
N LEU A 107 -14.60 -8.17 4.55
CA LEU A 107 -14.19 -8.91 5.75
C LEU A 107 -14.82 -8.33 7.01
N LYS A 108 -14.77 -7.01 7.18
CA LYS A 108 -15.39 -6.31 8.30
C LYS A 108 -16.88 -6.63 8.42
N GLU A 109 -17.61 -6.60 7.30
CA GLU A 109 -19.04 -6.93 7.29
C GLU A 109 -19.31 -8.38 7.66
N SER A 110 -18.54 -9.31 7.10
CA SER A 110 -18.67 -10.75 7.38
C SER A 110 -18.43 -11.04 8.87
N THR A 111 -17.31 -10.57 9.41
CA THR A 111 -16.96 -10.74 10.83
C THR A 111 -18.02 -10.11 11.74
N THR A 112 -18.58 -8.95 11.38
CA THR A 112 -19.67 -8.31 12.15
C THR A 112 -20.92 -9.18 12.20
N LYS A 113 -21.32 -9.78 11.06
CA LYS A 113 -22.46 -10.71 10.98
C LYS A 113 -22.22 -11.98 11.79
N GLU A 114 -21.00 -12.52 11.78
CA GLU A 114 -20.62 -13.68 12.59
C GLU A 114 -20.70 -13.38 14.09
N ILE A 115 -20.15 -12.25 14.53
CA ILE A 115 -20.24 -11.80 15.93
C ILE A 115 -21.71 -11.69 16.37
N ALA A 116 -22.55 -11.04 15.55
CA ALA A 116 -23.97 -10.90 15.84
C ALA A 116 -24.68 -12.26 15.94
N THR A 117 -24.31 -13.21 15.06
CA THR A 117 -24.87 -14.58 15.04
C THR A 117 -24.47 -15.34 16.30
N ILE A 118 -23.19 -15.31 16.68
CA ILE A 118 -22.69 -15.93 17.91
C ILE A 118 -23.38 -15.32 19.14
N PHE A 119 -23.56 -14.00 19.17
CA PHE A 119 -24.22 -13.33 20.29
C PHE A 119 -25.70 -13.71 20.42
N LYS A 120 -26.45 -13.71 19.31
CA LYS A 120 -27.85 -14.17 19.27
C LYS A 120 -27.98 -15.63 19.72
N SER A 121 -27.12 -16.51 19.20
CA SER A 121 -27.06 -17.92 19.58
C SER A 121 -26.82 -18.07 21.08
N ARG A 122 -25.80 -17.40 21.64
CA ARG A 122 -25.52 -17.42 23.09
C ARG A 122 -26.71 -16.93 23.94
N GLN A 123 -27.46 -15.92 23.49
CA GLN A 123 -28.66 -15.47 24.20
C GLN A 123 -29.78 -16.51 24.17
N GLN A 124 -30.02 -17.16 23.03
CA GLN A 124 -31.00 -18.23 22.90
C GLN A 124 -30.66 -19.41 23.83
N PHE A 125 -29.38 -19.83 23.90
CA PHE A 125 -28.95 -20.90 24.81
C PHE A 125 -29.02 -20.52 26.29
N LYS A 126 -28.82 -19.24 26.67
CA LYS A 126 -29.05 -18.79 28.05
C LYS A 126 -30.54 -18.82 28.45
N GLY A 127 -31.46 -18.72 27.49
CA GLY A 127 -32.90 -18.83 27.70
C GLY A 127 -33.43 -20.27 27.80
N TYR A 128 -32.64 -21.27 27.37
CA TYR A 128 -32.98 -22.69 27.56
C TYR A 128 -32.72 -23.09 29.02
N ASN A 129 -33.77 -23.02 29.84
CA ASN A 129 -33.77 -23.54 31.20
C ASN A 129 -33.72 -25.09 31.14
N LEU A 130 -32.51 -25.67 31.27
CA LEU A 130 -32.31 -27.13 31.30
C LEU A 130 -33.02 -27.84 32.48
N ASN A 131 -33.62 -27.09 33.39
CA ASN A 131 -34.39 -27.61 34.52
C ASN A 131 -35.73 -28.26 34.12
N SER A 132 -36.21 -28.11 32.88
CA SER A 132 -37.43 -28.77 32.39
C SER A 132 -37.21 -30.14 31.75
N VAL A 133 -35.96 -30.61 31.64
CA VAL A 133 -35.61 -31.91 31.02
C VAL A 133 -35.18 -32.94 32.08
N ARG A 134 -35.95 -33.02 33.18
CA ARG A 134 -36.02 -34.23 34.02
C ARG A 134 -37.49 -34.56 34.26
N LYS A 135 -38.01 -35.47 33.45
CA LYS A 135 -39.15 -36.33 33.79
C LYS A 135 -38.72 -37.77 33.59
#